data_AF-A0A2V7RRI9-F1
#
_entry.id   AF-A0A2V7RRI9-F1
#
_cell.length_a   1.000
_cell.length_b   1.000
_cell.length_c   1.000
_cell.angle_alpha   90.00
_cell.angle_beta   90.00
_cell.angle_gamma   90.00
#
_symmetry.space_group_name_H-M   'P 1'
#
loop_
_entity.id
_entity.type
_entity.pdbx_description
1 polymer ?
#
loop_
_entity_poly.entity_id
_entity_poly.type
_entity_poly.pdbx_seq_one_letter_code
_entity_poly.pdbx_strand_id
1 'polypeptide(L)'
;MSGLRVTAAAKKGPVASVTVTPASATIGTNGTVQLTATLKDANGTTLTGRTVTWTSSNTGAATVSGSGLVTGVAVGSATITATSEGKSGTSAISVTNVPVATVTVSPASASVAVAQTVQLTAVLKDANGNTLTGRTVTWTSSNTAVATV
;
A
#
# COMPACT_ATOMS: atom_id res chain seq x y z
N MET A 1 6.92 -24.95 -56.32
CA MET A 1 7.09 -25.50 -54.95
C MET A 1 7.55 -24.37 -54.06
N SER A 2 6.63 -23.75 -53.31
CA SER A 2 6.94 -22.62 -52.41
C SER A 2 7.47 -23.17 -51.09
N GLY A 3 8.67 -22.75 -50.69
CA GLY A 3 9.35 -23.22 -49.49
C GLY A 3 8.69 -22.70 -48.22
N LEU A 4 8.30 -23.62 -47.33
CA LEU A 4 7.81 -23.31 -46.00
C LEU A 4 8.98 -22.88 -45.12
N ARG A 5 9.03 -21.61 -44.71
CA ARG A 5 9.95 -21.15 -43.67
C ARG A 5 9.34 -21.49 -42.30
N VAL A 6 9.80 -22.59 -41.69
CA VAL A 6 9.54 -22.86 -40.27
C VAL A 6 10.48 -22.00 -39.45
N THR A 7 9.96 -20.93 -38.86
CA THR A 7 10.71 -20.18 -37.84
C THR A 7 10.47 -20.89 -36.51
N ALA A 8 11.43 -21.70 -36.06
CA ALA A 8 11.41 -22.23 -34.71
C ALA A 8 11.58 -21.07 -33.72
N ALA A 9 10.60 -20.84 -32.85
CA ALA A 9 10.76 -19.91 -31.74
C ALA A 9 11.85 -20.47 -30.81
N ALA A 10 12.94 -19.73 -30.63
CA ALA A 10 13.98 -20.11 -29.68
C ALA A 10 13.35 -20.25 -28.28
N LYS A 11 13.43 -21.44 -27.68
CA LYS A 11 12.94 -21.70 -26.33
C LYS A 11 13.76 -20.86 -25.35
N LYS A 12 13.16 -19.78 -24.85
CA LYS A 12 13.79 -18.84 -23.90
C LYS A 12 14.27 -19.62 -22.65
N GLY A 13 15.52 -19.40 -22.22
CA GLY A 13 16.17 -20.13 -21.12
C GLY A 13 15.48 -19.97 -19.75
N PRO A 14 15.82 -20.77 -18.73
CA PRO A 14 15.23 -20.66 -17.38
C PRO A 14 15.55 -19.30 -16.73
N VAL A 15 14.74 -18.91 -15.74
CA VAL A 15 15.04 -17.70 -14.95
C VAL A 15 16.35 -17.90 -14.19
N ALA A 16 17.31 -17.00 -14.41
CA ALA A 16 18.56 -16.96 -13.66
C ALA A 16 18.52 -15.91 -12.54
N SER A 17 17.84 -14.78 -12.77
CA SER A 17 17.72 -13.69 -11.79
C SER A 17 16.35 -13.02 -11.81
N VAL A 18 15.95 -12.48 -10.65
CA VAL A 18 14.76 -11.66 -10.43
C VAL A 18 15.19 -10.36 -9.76
N THR A 19 14.87 -9.23 -10.37
CA THR A 19 15.12 -7.89 -9.79
C THR A 19 13.78 -7.21 -9.55
N VAL A 20 13.58 -6.67 -8.34
CA VAL A 20 12.36 -5.93 -7.99
C VAL A 20 12.66 -4.44 -7.93
N THR A 21 11.85 -3.64 -8.61
CA THR A 21 11.95 -2.19 -8.64
C THR A 21 10.62 -1.56 -8.18
N PRO A 22 10.64 -0.54 -7.32
CA PRO A 22 11.80 -0.06 -6.56
C PRO A 22 12.30 -1.09 -5.53
N ALA A 23 13.59 -1.02 -5.17
CA ALA A 23 14.19 -1.89 -4.15
C ALA A 23 13.74 -1.52 -2.73
N SER A 24 13.24 -0.30 -2.53
CA SER A 24 12.57 0.10 -1.31
C SER A 24 11.54 1.20 -1.58
N ALA A 25 10.54 1.32 -0.70
CA ALA A 25 9.56 2.41 -0.74
C ALA A 25 9.06 2.73 0.67
N THR A 26 8.66 3.98 0.88
CA THR A 26 7.92 4.42 2.06
C THR A 26 6.55 4.90 1.64
N ILE A 27 5.51 4.39 2.29
CA ILE A 27 4.10 4.71 2.00
C ILE A 27 3.36 5.01 3.30
N GLY A 28 2.27 5.78 3.21
CA GLY A 28 1.33 5.94 4.32
C GLY A 28 0.43 4.71 4.48
N THR A 29 -0.26 4.61 5.62
CA THR A 29 -1.43 3.71 5.76
C THR A 29 -2.45 3.97 4.64
N ASN A 30 -2.94 2.91 4.00
CA ASN A 30 -3.75 2.93 2.76
C ASN A 30 -3.06 3.51 1.51
N GLY A 31 -1.80 3.95 1.63
CA GLY A 31 -0.98 4.29 0.48
C GLY A 31 -0.63 3.04 -0.32
N THR A 32 -0.33 3.22 -1.60
CA THR A 32 0.04 2.13 -2.50
C THR A 32 1.35 2.42 -3.22
N VAL A 33 2.05 1.36 -3.61
CA VAL A 33 3.21 1.43 -4.50
C VAL A 33 3.21 0.23 -5.42
N GLN A 34 3.43 0.46 -6.71
CA GLN A 34 3.55 -0.62 -7.69
C GLN A 34 5.01 -1.10 -7.73
N LEU A 35 5.20 -2.39 -7.50
CA LEU A 35 6.48 -3.05 -7.71
C LEU A 35 6.50 -3.74 -9.08
N THR A 36 7.67 -3.78 -9.72
CA THR A 36 7.88 -4.48 -10.98
C THR A 36 8.99 -5.50 -10.82
N ALA A 37 8.74 -6.75 -11.20
CA ALA A 37 9.75 -7.80 -11.26
C ALA A 37 10.30 -7.92 -12.69
N THR A 38 11.61 -7.68 -12.86
CA THR A 38 12.33 -7.94 -14.10
C THR A 38 13.09 -9.26 -13.98
N LEU A 39 12.80 -10.18 -14.90
CA LEU A 39 13.37 -11.52 -14.93
C LEU A 39 14.42 -11.60 -16.03
N LYS A 40 15.57 -12.22 -15.78
CA LYS A 40 16.60 -12.43 -16.82
C LYS A 40 17.11 -13.86 -16.81
N ASP A 41 17.48 -14.38 -17.98
CA ASP A 41 18.22 -15.65 -18.10
C ASP A 41 19.71 -15.47 -17.78
N ALA A 42 20.48 -16.56 -17.87
CA ALA A 42 21.91 -16.56 -17.56
C ALA A 42 22.74 -15.69 -18.51
N ASN A 43 22.21 -15.39 -19.70
CA ASN A 43 22.85 -14.50 -20.68
C ASN A 43 22.43 -13.03 -20.49
N GLY A 44 21.63 -12.72 -19.46
CA GLY A 44 21.14 -11.38 -19.18
C GLY A 44 19.94 -10.95 -20.02
N THR A 45 19.36 -11.84 -20.83
CA THR A 45 18.20 -11.53 -21.67
C THR A 45 16.93 -11.45 -20.83
N THR A 46 16.17 -10.36 -20.96
CA THR A 46 14.90 -10.18 -20.24
C THR A 46 13.89 -11.24 -20.63
N LEU A 47 13.35 -11.95 -19.65
CA LEU A 47 12.32 -12.97 -19.75
C LEU A 47 10.92 -12.37 -19.63
N THR A 48 9.96 -12.87 -20.41
CA THR A 48 8.57 -12.39 -20.47
C THR A 48 7.65 -13.61 -20.46
N GLY A 49 6.39 -13.44 -20.05
CA GLY A 49 5.41 -14.55 -19.98
C GLY A 49 5.71 -15.59 -18.90
N ARG A 50 6.53 -15.25 -17.89
CA ARG A 50 6.81 -16.11 -16.74
C ARG A 50 5.93 -15.72 -15.57
N THR A 51 5.47 -16.72 -14.82
CA THR A 51 4.72 -16.50 -13.59
C THR A 51 5.62 -15.92 -12.52
N VAL A 52 5.13 -14.89 -11.84
CA VAL A 52 5.78 -14.29 -10.67
C VAL A 52 4.80 -14.41 -9.50
N THR A 53 5.25 -15.01 -8.41
CA THR A 53 4.52 -15.09 -7.15
C THR A 53 5.03 -14.03 -6.21
N TRP A 54 4.13 -13.22 -5.66
CA TRP A 54 4.45 -12.17 -4.70
C TRP A 54 4.05 -12.58 -3.29
N THR A 55 4.88 -12.25 -2.31
CA THR A 55 4.61 -12.51 -0.89
C THR A 55 5.06 -11.32 -0.04
N SER A 56 4.41 -11.14 1.11
CA SER A 56 4.81 -10.15 2.12
C SER A 56 5.27 -10.88 3.38
N SER A 57 6.38 -10.43 3.96
CA SER A 57 6.84 -10.93 5.26
C SER A 57 5.95 -10.49 6.43
N ASN A 58 5.14 -9.44 6.26
CA ASN A 58 4.25 -8.90 7.29
C ASN A 58 3.01 -8.27 6.65
N THR A 59 1.95 -9.05 6.51
CA THR A 59 0.67 -8.60 5.93
C THR A 59 -0.10 -7.64 6.84
N GLY A 60 0.21 -7.60 8.14
CA GLY A 60 -0.33 -6.60 9.06
C GLY A 60 0.25 -5.20 8.83
N ALA A 61 1.48 -5.11 8.31
CA ALA A 61 2.08 -3.84 7.90
C ALA A 61 1.78 -3.51 6.44
N ALA A 62 2.03 -4.43 5.50
CA ALA A 62 1.75 -4.21 4.08
C ALA A 62 1.36 -5.51 3.36
N THR A 63 0.36 -5.42 2.48
CA THR A 63 -0.06 -6.53 1.60
C THR A 63 0.44 -6.29 0.17
N VAL A 64 0.50 -7.35 -0.64
CA VAL A 64 0.90 -7.27 -2.06
C VAL A 64 -0.06 -8.11 -2.91
N SER A 65 -0.49 -7.58 -4.05
CA SER A 65 -1.33 -8.29 -5.02
C SER A 65 -0.50 -9.24 -5.90
N GLY A 66 -1.18 -10.11 -6.65
CA GLY A 66 -0.52 -10.96 -7.66
C GLY A 66 0.16 -10.18 -8.80
N SER A 67 -0.20 -8.91 -9.00
CA SER A 67 0.44 -8.02 -9.97
C SER A 67 1.57 -7.17 -9.37
N GLY A 68 1.92 -7.36 -8.09
CA GLY A 68 2.96 -6.58 -7.41
C GLY A 68 2.51 -5.23 -6.87
N LEU A 69 1.20 -4.96 -6.81
CA LEU A 69 0.69 -3.74 -6.16
C LEU A 69 0.71 -3.92 -4.65
N VAL A 70 1.51 -3.10 -3.96
CA VAL A 70 1.63 -3.11 -2.50
C VAL A 70 0.68 -2.08 -1.90
N THR A 71 0.00 -2.45 -0.81
CA THR A 71 -0.89 -1.58 -0.04
C THR A 71 -0.46 -1.56 1.42
N GLY A 72 -0.27 -0.36 1.98
CA GLY A 72 0.04 -0.18 3.41
C GLY A 72 -1.21 -0.41 4.26
N VAL A 73 -1.09 -1.22 5.31
CA VAL A 73 -2.19 -1.59 6.24
C VAL A 73 -2.05 -0.86 7.56
N ALA A 74 -0.91 -1.04 8.24
CA ALA A 74 -0.61 -0.40 9.51
C ALA A 74 0.86 0.00 9.58
N VAL A 75 1.20 0.89 10.52
CA VAL A 75 2.58 1.33 10.73
C VAL A 75 3.49 0.14 11.01
N GLY A 76 4.60 0.06 10.29
CA GLY A 76 5.54 -1.04 10.42
C GLY A 76 6.39 -1.22 9.17
N SER A 77 7.07 -2.35 9.09
CA SER A 77 7.91 -2.72 7.96
C SER A 77 7.53 -4.09 7.41
N ALA A 78 7.65 -4.25 6.09
CA ALA A 78 7.48 -5.51 5.40
C ALA A 78 8.52 -5.66 4.29
N THR A 79 9.04 -6.86 4.10
CA THR A 79 9.81 -7.22 2.90
C THR A 79 8.90 -7.93 1.93
N ILE A 80 8.77 -7.37 0.73
CA ILE A 80 8.00 -7.95 -0.36
C ILE A 80 8.93 -8.77 -1.23
N THR A 81 8.58 -10.03 -1.50
CA THR A 81 9.39 -10.96 -2.28
C THR A 81 8.66 -11.38 -3.54
N ALA A 82 9.29 -11.18 -4.69
CA ALA A 82 8.87 -11.74 -5.98
C ALA A 82 9.67 -13.00 -6.27
N THR A 83 8.99 -14.11 -6.58
CA THR A 83 9.61 -15.40 -6.88
C THR A 83 9.16 -15.92 -8.24
N SER A 84 10.10 -16.41 -9.06
CA SER A 84 9.83 -17.05 -10.34
C SER A 84 10.84 -18.17 -10.57
N GLU A 85 10.35 -19.38 -10.87
CA GLU A 85 11.17 -20.57 -11.13
C GLU A 85 12.26 -20.83 -10.06
N GLY A 86 11.92 -20.59 -8.79
CA GLY A 86 12.83 -20.77 -7.65
C GLY A 86 13.87 -19.67 -7.45
N LYS A 87 13.86 -18.62 -8.27
CA LYS A 87 14.67 -17.40 -8.07
C LYS A 87 13.81 -16.30 -7.47
N SER A 88 14.42 -15.44 -6.64
CA SER A 88 13.70 -14.38 -5.94
C SER A 88 14.42 -13.04 -5.99
N GLY A 89 13.64 -11.98 -5.91
CA GLY A 89 14.08 -10.60 -5.67
C GLY A 89 13.17 -9.95 -4.64
N THR A 90 13.67 -8.92 -3.95
CA THR A 90 12.97 -8.34 -2.80
C THR A 90 12.87 -6.81 -2.88
N SER A 91 11.85 -6.26 -2.22
CA SER A 91 11.71 -4.82 -1.96
C SER A 91 11.41 -4.59 -0.48
N ALA A 92 12.07 -3.59 0.13
CA ALA A 92 11.82 -3.20 1.51
C ALA A 92 10.75 -2.09 1.59
N ILE A 93 9.65 -2.36 2.28
CA ILE A 93 8.53 -1.44 2.44
C ILE A 93 8.46 -0.95 3.88
N SER A 94 8.44 0.37 4.06
CA SER A 94 8.12 1.01 5.32
C SER A 94 6.76 1.68 5.22
N VAL A 95 5.87 1.37 6.17
CA VAL A 95 4.56 2.00 6.30
C VAL A 95 4.62 2.95 7.49
N THR A 96 4.42 4.24 7.23
CA THR A 96 4.50 5.28 8.24
C THR A 96 3.14 5.90 8.50
N ASN A 97 2.98 6.49 9.70
CA ASN A 97 1.78 7.25 9.99
C ASN A 97 1.80 8.57 9.23
N VAL A 98 0.71 8.90 8.54
CA VAL A 98 0.56 10.22 7.89
C VAL A 98 0.19 11.25 8.96
N PRO A 99 0.97 12.34 9.16
CA PRO A 99 0.65 13.35 10.16
C PRO A 99 -0.73 14.00 9.92
N VAL A 100 -1.42 14.32 11.01
CA VAL A 100 -2.65 15.13 10.96
C VAL A 100 -2.24 16.60 10.82
N ALA A 101 -2.71 17.27 9.80
CA ALA A 101 -2.46 18.70 9.58
C ALA A 101 -3.64 19.56 10.00
N THR A 102 -4.88 19.10 9.79
CA THR A 102 -6.08 19.83 10.18
C THR A 102 -7.11 18.92 10.85
N VAL A 103 -7.84 19.51 11.80
CA VAL A 103 -9.00 18.89 12.46
C VAL A 103 -10.16 19.87 12.30
N THR A 104 -11.24 19.42 11.66
CA THR A 104 -12.45 20.22 11.47
C THR A 104 -13.62 19.54 12.16
N VAL A 105 -14.33 20.29 13.00
CA VAL A 105 -15.54 19.82 13.71
C VAL A 105 -16.79 20.38 13.05
N SER A 106 -17.80 19.52 12.85
CA SER A 106 -19.10 19.90 12.30
C SER A 106 -20.24 19.35 13.15
N PRO A 107 -21.27 20.17 13.48
CA PRO A 107 -21.31 21.62 13.24
C PRO A 107 -20.27 22.37 14.11
N ALA A 108 -19.83 23.55 13.64
CA ALA A 108 -18.87 24.39 14.38
C ALA A 108 -19.46 24.98 15.66
N SER A 109 -20.79 25.13 15.71
CA SER A 109 -21.56 25.53 16.86
C SER A 109 -22.91 24.82 16.85
N ALA A 110 -23.38 24.39 18.02
CA ALA A 110 -24.70 23.79 18.19
C ALA A 110 -25.39 24.40 19.41
N SER A 111 -26.72 24.55 19.32
CA SER A 111 -27.59 24.82 20.47
C SER A 111 -28.42 23.57 20.72
N VAL A 112 -28.50 23.15 21.98
CA VAL A 112 -29.15 21.90 22.38
C VAL A 112 -30.05 22.20 23.57
N ALA A 113 -31.32 21.80 23.49
CA ALA A 113 -32.24 21.91 24.60
C ALA A 113 -31.87 20.93 25.73
N VAL A 114 -32.33 21.21 26.95
CA VAL A 114 -32.11 20.32 28.10
C VAL A 114 -32.60 18.90 27.79
N ALA A 115 -31.78 17.91 28.15
CA ALA A 115 -32.01 16.48 27.89
C ALA A 115 -32.08 16.07 26.41
N GLN A 116 -31.69 16.95 25.47
CA GLN A 116 -31.49 16.59 24.07
C GLN A 116 -30.00 16.37 23.76
N THR A 117 -29.72 15.79 22.59
CA THR A 117 -28.36 15.51 22.14
C THR A 117 -28.11 16.13 20.76
N VAL A 118 -26.84 16.41 20.47
CA VAL A 118 -26.36 16.77 19.13
C VAL A 118 -25.19 15.87 18.77
N GLN A 119 -25.18 15.39 17.53
CA GLN A 119 -24.04 14.65 17.02
C GLN A 119 -22.99 15.63 16.51
N LEU A 120 -21.78 15.57 17.06
CA LEU A 120 -20.60 16.21 16.48
C LEU A 120 -19.82 15.20 15.64
N THR A 121 -19.23 15.68 14.57
CA THR A 121 -18.32 14.90 13.72
C THR A 121 -17.00 15.62 13.60
N ALA A 122 -15.89 14.88 13.68
CA ALA A 122 -14.55 15.39 13.42
C ALA A 122 -14.00 14.76 12.15
N VAL A 123 -13.48 15.60 11.25
CA VAL A 123 -12.76 15.18 10.06
C VAL A 123 -11.31 15.61 10.20
N LEU A 124 -10.40 14.63 10.11
CA LEU A 124 -8.97 14.84 10.18
C LEU A 124 -8.41 14.79 8.76
N LYS A 125 -7.52 15.72 8.40
CA LYS A 125 -6.86 15.71 7.10
C LYS A 125 -5.36 15.83 7.22
N ASP A 126 -4.65 15.24 6.25
CA ASP A 126 -3.21 15.44 6.07
C ASP A 126 -2.91 16.82 5.46
N ALA A 127 -1.62 17.11 5.26
CA ALA A 127 -1.17 18.38 4.67
C ALA A 127 -1.61 18.57 3.21
N ASN A 128 -1.97 17.48 2.52
CA ASN A 128 -2.46 17.50 1.14
C ASN A 128 -4.00 17.59 1.07
N GLY A 129 -4.68 17.64 2.21
CA GLY A 129 -6.14 17.70 2.30
C GLY A 129 -6.85 16.35 2.22
N ASN A 130 -6.14 15.22 2.22
CA ASN A 130 -6.74 13.90 2.23
C ASN A 130 -7.30 13.57 3.60
N THR A 131 -8.50 13.00 3.65
CA THR A 131 -9.11 12.56 4.91
C THR A 131 -8.33 11.39 5.51
N LEU A 132 -7.98 11.51 6.79
CA LEU A 132 -7.32 10.48 7.58
C LEU A 132 -8.36 9.71 8.40
N THR A 133 -8.43 8.40 8.18
CA THR A 133 -9.33 7.48 8.89
C THR A 133 -8.57 6.66 9.94
N GLY A 134 -9.30 6.01 10.85
CA GLY A 134 -8.71 5.13 11.88
C GLY A 134 -7.90 5.86 12.96
N ARG A 135 -8.05 7.19 13.06
CA ARG A 135 -7.41 8.01 14.10
C ARG A 135 -8.32 8.13 15.31
N THR A 136 -7.73 8.04 16.50
CA THR A 136 -8.43 8.33 17.76
C THR A 136 -8.69 9.84 17.86
N VAL A 137 -9.94 10.20 18.12
CA VAL A 137 -10.36 11.57 18.42
C VAL A 137 -10.85 11.60 19.87
N THR A 138 -10.28 12.48 20.69
CA THR A 138 -10.67 12.65 22.09
C THR A 138 -11.49 13.93 22.22
N TRP A 139 -12.69 13.82 22.80
CA TRP A 139 -13.57 14.94 23.07
C TRP A 139 -13.52 15.30 24.55
N THR A 140 -13.62 16.59 24.86
CA THR A 140 -13.73 17.08 26.23
C THR A 140 -14.75 18.21 26.29
N SER A 141 -15.36 18.38 27.47
CA SER A 141 -16.24 19.51 27.75
C SER A 141 -15.56 20.40 28.79
N SER A 142 -15.59 21.71 28.56
CA SER A 142 -15.09 22.68 29.55
C SER A 142 -16.01 22.79 30.77
N ASN A 143 -17.26 22.32 30.68
CA ASN A 143 -18.20 22.30 31.79
C ASN A 143 -19.13 21.08 31.71
N THR A 144 -18.71 19.98 32.33
CA THR A 144 -19.46 18.70 32.35
C THR A 144 -20.73 18.74 33.18
N ALA A 145 -20.93 19.74 34.05
CA ALA A 145 -22.19 19.94 34.77
C ALA A 145 -23.30 20.52 33.87
N VAL A 146 -22.92 21.15 32.74
CA VAL A 146 -23.86 21.73 31.76
C VAL A 146 -24.02 20.82 30.55
N ALA A 147 -22.92 20.26 30.02
CA ALA A 147 -22.95 19.37 28.87
C ALA A 147 -21.79 18.36 28.90
N THR A 148 -22.07 17.10 28.58
CA THR A 148 -21.08 16.01 28.49
C THR A 148 -20.90 15.55 27.04
N VAL A 149 -19.76 14.90 26.75
CA VAL A 149 -19.39 14.33 25.44
C VAL A 149 -19.00 12.86 25.58
#